data_AF-A0A1H2WJ92-F1
#
_entry.id   AF-A0A1H2WJ92-F1
#
_cell.length_a   1.000
_cell.length_b   1.000
_cell.length_c   1.000
_cell.angle_alpha   90.00
_cell.angle_beta   90.00
_cell.angle_gamma   90.00
#
_symmetry.space_group_name_H-M   'P 1'
#
loop_
_entity.id
_entity.type
_entity.pdbx_description
1 polymer ?
#
loop_
_entity_poly.entity_id
_entity_poly.type
_entity_poly.pdbx_seq_one_letter_code
_entity_poly.pdbx_strand_id
1 'polypeptide(L)'
;MIKKYMKLIRRFVIISWQEIYIFKFELFMVLLHLLFNTSFVFLFWYSLLSNIEGLGGWEFSQLAMFSAVTLFGESLGGLFFGFRDLPSKIIMGELDKYLSRPINTLFAVLFESVSIVYFIQQFLVSLILIIIVAINAKMIIKVNNIIMSLIVMFMGVLIYNFIYGIITFMAFWFGRIEVFRGLILGLTESKQYPLDIFPSKMRMILTYVVPIAFVSYYPTVILLDKMSISLMFFLKLLAFCFITFILFITIWHLGIKRYESNGG
;
A
#
# COMPACT_ATOMS: atom_id res chain seq x y z
N MET A 1 -20.21 -19.40 7.29
CA MET A 1 -19.63 -18.07 7.58
C MET A 1 -18.92 -17.44 6.37
N ILE A 2 -17.96 -18.12 5.73
CA ILE A 2 -17.19 -17.62 4.55
C ILE A 2 -18.08 -17.17 3.38
N LYS A 3 -19.10 -17.96 3.02
CA LYS A 3 -20.06 -17.61 1.94
C LYS A 3 -20.78 -16.27 2.17
N LYS A 4 -21.05 -15.90 3.44
CA LYS A 4 -21.68 -14.61 3.80
C LYS A 4 -20.72 -13.45 3.52
N TYR A 5 -19.47 -13.58 3.97
CA TYR A 5 -18.42 -12.57 3.74
C TYR A 5 -18.12 -12.40 2.25
N MET A 6 -18.00 -13.48 1.48
CA MET A 6 -17.82 -13.40 0.02
C MET A 6 -18.98 -12.67 -0.68
N LYS A 7 -20.23 -12.91 -0.26
CA LYS A 7 -21.40 -12.22 -0.81
C LYS A 7 -21.36 -10.72 -0.49
N LEU A 8 -20.86 -10.33 0.68
CA LEU A 8 -20.69 -8.93 1.07
C LEU A 8 -19.57 -8.25 0.26
N ILE A 9 -18.40 -8.88 0.11
CA ILE A 9 -17.31 -8.36 -0.73
C ILE A 9 -17.82 -8.13 -2.13
N ARG A 10 -18.52 -9.11 -2.72
CA ARG A 10 -19.12 -8.96 -4.06
C ARG A 10 -20.07 -7.77 -4.14
N ARG A 11 -20.87 -7.50 -3.10
CA ARG A 11 -21.79 -6.36 -3.09
C ARG A 11 -21.05 -5.03 -2.99
N PHE A 12 -20.06 -4.92 -2.11
CA PHE A 12 -19.21 -3.72 -2.05
C PHE A 12 -18.53 -3.47 -3.39
N VAL A 13 -18.01 -4.54 -4.03
CA VAL A 13 -17.42 -4.45 -5.36
C VAL A 13 -18.39 -3.90 -6.40
N ILE A 14 -19.63 -4.39 -6.41
CA ILE A 14 -20.66 -3.90 -7.33
C ILE A 14 -21.01 -2.44 -7.06
N ILE A 15 -21.11 -2.04 -5.78
CA ILE A 15 -21.40 -0.65 -5.40
C ILE A 15 -20.26 0.28 -5.84
N SER A 16 -19.01 -0.05 -5.52
CA SER A 16 -17.84 0.70 -5.99
C SER A 16 -17.79 0.78 -7.51
N TRP A 17 -18.24 -0.28 -8.22
CA TRP A 17 -18.35 -0.27 -9.68
C TRP A 17 -19.51 0.60 -10.20
N GLN A 18 -20.58 0.77 -9.45
CA GLN A 18 -21.69 1.64 -9.82
C GLN A 18 -21.32 3.11 -9.65
N GLU A 19 -20.53 3.45 -8.63
CA GLU A 19 -20.00 4.82 -8.43
C GLU A 19 -19.20 5.31 -9.66
N ILE A 20 -18.47 4.41 -10.33
CA ILE A 20 -17.77 4.65 -11.62
C ILE A 20 -18.70 5.27 -12.66
N TYR A 21 -19.89 4.71 -12.83
CA TYR A 21 -20.82 5.14 -13.88
C TYR A 21 -21.44 6.51 -13.59
N ILE A 22 -21.56 6.85 -12.31
CA ILE A 22 -22.13 8.10 -11.84
C ILE A 22 -21.09 9.23 -12.01
N PHE A 23 -19.82 8.98 -11.68
CA PHE A 23 -18.74 9.99 -11.67
C PHE A 23 -17.69 9.76 -12.76
N LYS A 24 -18.10 9.72 -14.03
CA LYS A 24 -17.19 9.48 -15.18
C LYS A 24 -16.03 10.46 -15.27
N PHE A 25 -16.24 11.72 -14.88
CA PHE A 25 -15.19 12.74 -14.87
C PHE A 25 -14.12 12.45 -13.82
N GLU A 26 -14.50 11.94 -12.65
CA GLU A 26 -13.57 11.56 -11.59
C GLU A 26 -12.62 10.45 -12.06
N LEU A 27 -13.12 9.44 -12.79
CA LEU A 27 -12.29 8.39 -13.38
C LEU A 27 -11.19 8.94 -14.27
N PHE A 28 -11.55 9.91 -15.12
CA PHE A 28 -10.63 10.54 -16.03
C PHE A 28 -9.58 11.34 -15.26
N MET A 29 -9.99 12.07 -14.22
CA MET A 29 -9.09 12.85 -13.39
C MET A 29 -8.11 11.98 -12.59
N VAL A 30 -8.56 10.85 -12.03
CA VAL A 30 -7.69 9.90 -11.32
C VAL A 30 -6.67 9.28 -12.27
N LEU A 31 -7.09 8.90 -13.48
CA LEU A 31 -6.18 8.39 -14.50
C LEU A 31 -5.17 9.46 -14.95
N LEU A 32 -5.63 10.69 -15.18
CA LEU A 32 -4.75 11.81 -15.53
C LEU A 32 -3.71 12.06 -14.43
N HIS A 33 -4.16 12.13 -13.18
CA HIS A 33 -3.28 12.31 -12.03
C HIS A 33 -2.22 11.20 -11.97
N LEU A 34 -2.62 9.94 -12.15
CA LEU A 34 -1.71 8.80 -12.17
C LEU A 34 -0.66 8.91 -13.28
N LEU A 35 -1.08 9.26 -14.50
CA LEU A 35 -0.18 9.43 -15.64
C LEU A 35 0.79 10.60 -15.44
N PHE A 36 0.32 11.73 -14.92
CA PHE A 36 1.18 12.86 -14.57
C PHE A 36 2.20 12.48 -13.51
N ASN A 37 1.75 11.91 -12.38
CA ASN A 37 2.63 11.52 -11.29
C ASN A 37 3.73 10.56 -11.79
N THR A 38 3.34 9.53 -12.52
CA THR A 38 4.30 8.56 -13.06
C THR A 38 5.26 9.23 -14.06
N SER A 39 4.76 10.10 -14.93
CA SER A 39 5.62 10.83 -15.88
C SER A 39 6.63 11.73 -15.17
N PHE A 40 6.21 12.42 -14.11
CA PHE A 40 7.11 13.25 -13.30
C PHE A 40 8.21 12.42 -12.64
N VAL A 41 7.91 11.24 -12.11
CA VAL A 41 8.92 10.34 -11.54
C VAL A 41 9.94 9.90 -12.60
N PHE A 42 9.49 9.55 -13.80
CA PHE A 42 10.39 9.16 -14.89
C PHE A 42 11.24 10.33 -15.40
N LEU A 43 10.66 11.52 -15.53
CA LEU A 43 11.38 12.75 -15.88
C LEU A 43 12.41 13.12 -14.81
N PHE A 44 12.06 12.95 -13.53
CA PHE A 44 12.99 13.13 -12.42
C PHE A 44 14.19 12.18 -12.56
N TRP A 45 13.97 10.89 -12.78
CA TRP A 45 15.06 9.93 -12.96
C TRP A 45 15.92 10.23 -14.19
N TYR A 46 15.29 10.59 -15.30
CA TYR A 46 15.99 10.96 -16.52
C TYR A 46 16.88 12.19 -16.30
N SER A 47 16.32 13.24 -15.68
CA SER A 47 17.05 14.47 -15.35
C SER A 47 18.22 14.20 -14.41
N LEU A 48 18.01 13.40 -13.37
CA LEU A 48 19.04 13.09 -12.38
C LEU A 48 20.21 12.27 -12.98
N LEU A 49 19.90 11.29 -13.82
CA LEU A 49 20.91 10.45 -14.48
C LEU A 49 21.53 11.08 -15.74
N SER A 50 21.02 12.22 -16.21
CA SER A 50 21.63 12.93 -17.34
C SER A 50 23.06 13.41 -17.07
N ASN A 51 23.41 13.61 -15.80
CA ASN A 51 24.71 14.15 -15.36
C ASN A 51 25.55 13.16 -14.54
N ILE A 52 25.03 11.95 -14.28
CA ILE A 52 25.68 10.94 -13.43
C ILE A 52 25.43 9.55 -14.03
N GLU A 53 26.47 8.72 -14.12
CA GLU A 53 26.40 7.38 -14.74
C GLU A 53 25.44 6.41 -14.01
N GLY A 54 25.07 6.70 -12.76
CA GLY A 54 24.14 5.89 -11.98
C GLY A 54 23.89 6.48 -10.59
N LEU A 55 22.80 6.09 -9.95
CA LEU A 55 22.48 6.48 -8.57
C LEU A 55 22.58 5.25 -7.66
N GLY A 56 23.64 5.15 -6.85
CA GLY A 56 23.80 4.05 -5.91
C GLY A 56 23.82 2.66 -6.57
N GLY A 57 24.38 2.55 -7.78
CA GLY A 57 24.40 1.29 -8.55
C GLY A 57 23.09 0.95 -9.28
N TRP A 58 22.19 1.94 -9.43
CA TRP A 58 20.98 1.83 -10.21
C TRP A 58 21.11 2.55 -11.56
N GLU A 59 20.82 1.82 -12.63
CA GLU A 59 20.66 2.36 -13.98
C GLU A 59 19.23 2.89 -14.20
N PHE A 60 19.03 3.73 -15.21
CA PHE A 60 17.72 4.30 -15.54
C PHE A 60 16.65 3.22 -15.74
N SER A 61 16.96 2.15 -16.47
CA SER A 61 16.04 1.04 -16.71
C SER A 61 15.59 0.36 -15.41
N GLN A 62 16.51 0.22 -14.46
CA GLN A 62 16.25 -0.39 -13.16
C GLN A 62 15.43 0.54 -12.25
N LEU A 63 15.63 1.86 -12.33
CA LEU A 63 14.81 2.86 -11.63
C LEU A 63 13.41 2.98 -12.23
N ALA A 64 13.28 2.88 -13.56
CA ALA A 64 11.99 2.80 -14.23
C ALA A 64 11.23 1.54 -13.79
N MET A 65 11.92 0.39 -13.70
CA MET A 65 11.36 -0.86 -13.18
C MET A 65 10.94 -0.70 -11.72
N PHE A 66 11.80 -0.10 -10.88
CA PHE A 66 11.50 0.20 -9.48
C PHE A 66 10.22 1.04 -9.34
N SER A 67 10.07 2.08 -10.15
CA SER A 67 8.90 2.96 -10.14
C SER A 67 7.64 2.20 -10.54
N ALA A 68 7.71 1.34 -11.56
CA ALA A 68 6.59 0.53 -12.00
C ALA A 68 6.18 -0.53 -10.96
N VAL A 69 7.15 -1.18 -10.31
CA VAL A 69 6.92 -2.13 -9.20
C VAL A 69 6.33 -1.44 -7.97
N THR A 70 6.79 -0.22 -7.66
CA THR A 70 6.23 0.62 -6.59
C THR A 70 4.75 0.91 -6.85
N LEU A 71 4.41 1.33 -8.06
CA LEU A 71 3.02 1.58 -8.45
C LEU A 71 2.15 0.31 -8.38
N PHE A 72 2.71 -0.85 -8.72
CA PHE A 72 2.00 -2.13 -8.56
C PHE A 72 1.75 -2.46 -7.08
N GLY A 73 2.72 -2.22 -6.20
CA GLY A 73 2.54 -2.39 -4.75
C GLY A 73 1.48 -1.45 -4.17
N GLU A 74 1.41 -0.22 -4.68
CA GLU A 74 0.38 0.76 -4.30
C GLU A 74 -1.02 0.35 -4.74
N SER A 75 -1.15 -0.27 -5.91
CA SER A 75 -2.45 -0.74 -6.39
C SER A 75 -3.04 -1.73 -5.38
N LEU A 76 -2.23 -2.70 -4.91
CA LEU A 76 -2.63 -3.66 -3.87
C LEU A 76 -3.00 -2.94 -2.55
N GLY A 77 -2.24 -1.91 -2.17
CA GLY A 77 -2.52 -1.09 -0.99
C GLY A 77 -3.86 -0.35 -1.07
N GLY A 78 -4.31 0.00 -2.27
CA GLY A 78 -5.63 0.61 -2.53
C GLY A 78 -6.82 -0.23 -2.03
N LEU A 79 -6.64 -1.54 -1.85
CA LEU A 79 -7.67 -2.42 -1.28
C LEU A 79 -7.92 -2.17 0.23
N PHE A 80 -7.08 -1.39 0.89
CA PHE A 80 -7.15 -1.07 2.32
C PHE A 80 -7.48 0.41 2.57
N PHE A 81 -8.05 1.09 1.58
CA PHE A 81 -8.33 2.54 1.63
C PHE A 81 -9.19 2.94 2.83
N GLY A 82 -10.04 2.04 3.32
CA GLY A 82 -10.93 2.32 4.44
C GLY A 82 -10.29 2.66 5.78
N PHE A 83 -9.00 2.38 5.97
CA PHE A 83 -8.28 2.93 7.12
C PHE A 83 -8.22 4.46 7.07
N ARG A 84 -8.27 5.09 5.90
CA ARG A 84 -8.14 6.56 5.77
C ARG A 84 -9.34 7.31 6.35
N ASP A 85 -10.52 6.71 6.29
CA ASP A 85 -11.80 7.31 6.70
C ASP A 85 -12.20 6.92 8.12
N LEU A 86 -11.56 5.90 8.69
CA LEU A 86 -11.91 5.41 10.01
C LEU A 86 -11.79 6.47 11.14
N PRO A 87 -10.77 7.37 11.17
CA PRO A 87 -10.67 8.36 12.25
C PRO A 87 -11.86 9.32 12.28
N SER A 88 -12.31 9.79 11.11
CA SER A 88 -13.51 10.64 11.05
C SER A 88 -14.75 9.87 11.47
N LYS A 89 -14.89 8.60 11.08
CA LYS A 89 -15.99 7.73 11.54
C LYS A 89 -16.04 7.53 13.05
N ILE A 90 -14.87 7.41 13.68
CA ILE A 90 -14.76 7.32 15.15
C ILE A 90 -15.19 8.65 15.78
N ILE A 91 -14.63 9.77 15.32
CA ILE A 91 -14.89 11.10 15.90
C ILE A 91 -16.34 11.55 15.66
N MET A 92 -16.96 11.17 14.55
CA MET A 92 -18.33 11.59 14.21
C MET A 92 -19.41 10.66 14.76
N GLY A 93 -19.05 9.59 15.49
CA GLY A 93 -20.01 8.61 16.00
C GLY A 93 -20.61 7.69 14.92
N GLU A 94 -20.09 7.70 13.70
CA GLU A 94 -20.61 6.88 12.59
C GLU A 94 -20.36 5.38 12.81
N LEU A 95 -19.48 5.02 13.75
CA LEU A 95 -19.15 3.62 14.03
C LEU A 95 -20.36 2.83 14.58
N ASP A 96 -21.35 3.51 15.17
CA ASP A 96 -22.59 2.93 15.70
C ASP A 96 -23.37 2.15 14.63
N LYS A 97 -23.41 2.68 13.41
CA LYS A 97 -24.02 2.06 12.22
C LYS A 97 -23.40 0.69 11.92
N TYR A 98 -22.13 0.50 12.25
CA TYR A 98 -21.39 -0.73 11.98
C TYR A 98 -21.45 -1.70 13.16
N LEU A 99 -21.44 -1.19 14.39
CA LEU A 99 -21.54 -1.99 15.62
C LEU A 99 -22.91 -2.65 15.77
N SER A 100 -23.97 -2.02 15.28
CA SER A 100 -25.34 -2.56 15.27
C SER A 100 -25.55 -3.69 14.26
N ARG A 101 -24.61 -3.93 13.33
CA ARG A 101 -24.75 -4.96 12.28
C ARG A 101 -24.15 -6.29 12.74
N PRO A 102 -24.75 -7.45 12.40
CA PRO A 102 -24.24 -8.78 12.76
C PRO A 102 -23.10 -9.23 11.82
N ILE A 103 -22.09 -8.38 11.66
CA ILE A 103 -20.87 -8.59 10.87
C ILE A 103 -19.68 -8.00 11.62
N ASN A 104 -18.47 -8.48 11.36
CA ASN A 104 -17.28 -7.88 11.95
C ASN A 104 -17.18 -6.40 11.53
N THR A 105 -17.13 -5.50 12.51
CA THR A 105 -17.15 -4.04 12.32
C THR A 105 -15.93 -3.56 11.51
N LEU A 106 -14.73 -4.06 11.83
CA LEU A 106 -13.51 -3.72 11.12
C LEU A 106 -13.61 -4.11 9.64
N PHE A 107 -14.06 -5.32 9.38
CA PHE A 107 -14.31 -5.80 8.02
C PHE A 107 -15.32 -4.90 7.29
N ALA A 108 -16.41 -4.52 7.94
CA ALA A 108 -17.44 -3.69 7.33
C ALA A 108 -16.91 -2.30 6.95
N VAL A 109 -16.16 -1.65 7.84
CA VAL A 109 -15.59 -0.32 7.58
C VAL A 109 -14.54 -0.37 6.47
N LEU A 110 -13.67 -1.38 6.49
CA LEU A 110 -12.61 -1.49 5.48
C LEU A 110 -13.13 -1.77 4.09
N PHE A 111 -14.14 -2.62 3.96
CA PHE A 111 -14.65 -3.03 2.65
C PHE A 111 -15.67 -2.06 2.04
N GLU A 112 -16.31 -1.19 2.83
CA GLU A 112 -17.26 -0.19 2.30
C GLU A 112 -16.58 0.91 1.48
N SER A 113 -15.32 1.21 1.80
CA SER A 113 -14.54 2.34 1.25
C SER A 113 -13.44 1.88 0.27
N VAL A 114 -13.49 0.62 -0.19
CA VAL A 114 -12.52 0.11 -1.17
C VAL A 114 -12.74 0.78 -2.51
N SER A 115 -11.72 1.48 -3.00
CA SER A 115 -11.74 2.04 -4.36
C SER A 115 -11.20 1.02 -5.36
N ILE A 116 -12.11 0.28 -5.97
CA ILE A 116 -11.78 -0.71 -7.01
C ILE A 116 -11.26 -0.05 -8.28
N VAL A 117 -11.76 1.14 -8.59
CA VAL A 117 -11.26 1.99 -9.68
C VAL A 117 -9.77 2.21 -9.52
N TYR A 118 -9.37 2.73 -8.36
CA TYR A 118 -7.99 3.07 -8.06
C TYR A 118 -7.11 1.83 -8.17
N PHE A 119 -7.56 0.71 -7.60
CA PHE A 119 -6.89 -0.58 -7.74
C PHE A 119 -6.67 -0.96 -9.21
N ILE A 120 -7.73 -0.97 -10.03
CA ILE A 120 -7.66 -1.43 -11.43
C ILE A 120 -6.80 -0.50 -12.28
N GLN A 121 -6.98 0.82 -12.17
CA GLN A 121 -6.22 1.79 -12.95
C GLN A 121 -4.72 1.68 -12.65
N GLN A 122 -4.34 1.68 -11.37
CA GLN A 122 -2.94 1.54 -10.97
C GLN A 122 -2.36 0.17 -11.35
N PHE A 123 -3.14 -0.90 -11.16
CA PHE A 123 -2.73 -2.25 -11.52
C PHE A 123 -2.44 -2.38 -13.02
N LEU A 124 -3.34 -1.88 -13.87
CA LEU A 124 -3.16 -1.95 -15.32
C LEU A 124 -1.98 -1.10 -15.79
N VAL A 125 -1.87 0.15 -15.33
CA VAL A 125 -0.78 1.04 -15.71
C VAL A 125 0.57 0.48 -15.26
N SER A 126 0.68 0.01 -14.02
CA SER A 126 1.93 -0.59 -13.53
C SER A 126 2.30 -1.86 -14.28
N LEU A 127 1.34 -2.74 -14.58
CA LEU A 127 1.60 -3.97 -15.34
C LEU A 127 2.09 -3.66 -16.76
N ILE A 128 1.47 -2.70 -17.44
CA ILE A 128 1.92 -2.22 -18.76
C ILE A 128 3.34 -1.67 -18.68
N LEU A 129 3.65 -0.83 -17.68
CA LEU A 129 4.97 -0.25 -17.52
C LEU A 129 6.04 -1.30 -17.22
N ILE A 130 5.75 -2.28 -16.36
CA ILE A 130 6.66 -3.40 -16.07
C ILE A 130 7.02 -4.14 -17.37
N ILE A 131 6.02 -4.44 -18.21
CA ILE A 131 6.23 -5.15 -19.48
C ILE A 131 7.06 -4.30 -20.44
N ILE A 132 6.71 -3.02 -20.63
CA ILE A 132 7.42 -2.11 -21.54
C ILE A 132 8.88 -1.94 -21.12
N VAL A 133 9.14 -1.71 -19.82
CA VAL A 133 10.51 -1.53 -19.31
C VAL A 133 11.31 -2.81 -19.47
N ALA A 134 10.74 -3.97 -19.14
CA ALA A 134 11.43 -5.25 -19.28
C ALA A 134 11.82 -5.56 -20.73
N ILE A 135 10.92 -5.31 -21.70
CA ILE A 135 11.18 -5.54 -23.12
C ILE A 135 12.24 -4.57 -23.65
N ASN A 136 12.09 -3.26 -23.39
CA ASN A 136 12.99 -2.23 -23.92
C ASN A 136 14.42 -2.37 -23.39
N ALA A 137 14.56 -2.72 -22.11
CA ALA A 137 15.85 -2.92 -21.48
C ALA A 137 16.39 -4.35 -21.65
N LYS A 138 15.70 -5.23 -22.39
CA LYS A 138 16.05 -6.65 -22.59
C LYS A 138 16.35 -7.37 -21.28
N MET A 139 15.56 -7.09 -20.24
CA MET A 139 15.76 -7.66 -18.91
C MET A 139 15.40 -9.14 -18.89
N ILE A 140 16.29 -9.96 -18.35
CA ILE A 140 16.04 -11.40 -18.15
C ILE A 140 15.45 -11.57 -16.75
N ILE A 141 14.12 -11.69 -16.68
CA ILE A 141 13.39 -11.88 -15.42
C ILE A 141 13.04 -13.36 -15.27
N LYS A 142 13.57 -14.00 -14.21
CA LYS A 142 13.27 -15.40 -13.89
C LYS A 142 11.87 -15.53 -13.30
N VAL A 143 11.12 -16.57 -13.69
CA VAL A 143 9.78 -16.86 -13.15
C VAL A 143 9.81 -16.99 -11.62
N ASN A 144 10.85 -17.62 -11.07
CA ASN A 144 11.04 -17.73 -9.63
C ASN A 144 11.12 -16.36 -8.93
N ASN A 145 11.81 -15.40 -9.54
CA ASN A 145 11.97 -14.05 -8.98
C ASN A 145 10.65 -13.27 -9.04
N ILE A 146 9.81 -13.49 -10.06
CA ILE A 146 8.46 -12.92 -10.13
C ILE A 146 7.61 -13.40 -8.96
N ILE A 147 7.54 -14.72 -8.74
CA ILE A 147 6.76 -15.33 -7.67
C ILE A 147 7.24 -14.80 -6.31
N MET A 148 8.56 -14.83 -6.08
CA MET A 148 9.16 -14.34 -4.85
C MET A 148 8.90 -12.85 -4.61
N SER A 149 9.05 -12.02 -5.65
CA SER A 149 8.76 -10.58 -5.60
C SER A 149 7.30 -10.33 -5.21
N LEU A 150 6.36 -11.05 -5.82
CA LEU A 150 4.93 -10.92 -5.51
C LEU A 150 4.60 -11.33 -4.07
N ILE A 151 5.19 -12.41 -3.56
CA ILE A 151 4.96 -12.84 -2.18
C ILE A 151 5.50 -11.81 -1.19
N VAL A 152 6.73 -11.33 -1.40
CA VAL A 152 7.35 -10.31 -0.52
C VAL A 152 6.54 -9.02 -0.57
N MET A 153 6.13 -8.59 -1.76
CA MET A 153 5.31 -7.39 -1.93
C MET A 153 3.97 -7.53 -1.21
N PHE A 154 3.27 -8.64 -1.38
CA PHE A 154 1.98 -8.87 -0.74
C PHE A 154 2.09 -8.82 0.79
N MET A 155 3.11 -9.47 1.35
CA MET A 155 3.41 -9.38 2.79
C MET A 155 3.74 -7.95 3.20
N GLY A 156 4.55 -7.23 2.42
CA GLY A 156 4.89 -5.83 2.67
C GLY A 156 3.67 -4.92 2.70
N VAL A 157 2.75 -5.08 1.75
CA VAL A 157 1.48 -4.34 1.69
C VAL A 157 0.62 -4.63 2.91
N LEU A 158 0.53 -5.89 3.36
CA LEU A 158 -0.20 -6.24 4.59
C LEU A 158 0.40 -5.58 5.82
N ILE A 159 1.72 -5.70 6.01
CA ILE A 159 2.45 -5.12 7.15
C ILE A 159 2.25 -3.60 7.18
N TYR A 160 2.45 -2.93 6.03
CA TYR A 160 2.25 -1.48 5.89
C TYR A 160 0.84 -1.08 6.34
N ASN A 161 -0.19 -1.78 5.85
CA ASN A 161 -1.57 -1.46 6.18
C ASN A 161 -1.95 -1.80 7.62
N PHE A 162 -1.37 -2.83 8.23
CA PHE A 162 -1.55 -3.09 9.66
C PHE A 162 -0.96 -1.98 10.52
N ILE A 163 0.25 -1.51 10.21
CA ILE A 163 0.87 -0.38 10.92
C ILE A 163 0.07 0.91 10.71
N TYR A 164 -0.31 1.22 9.46
CA TYR A 164 -1.15 2.38 9.16
C TYR A 164 -2.49 2.31 9.89
N GLY A 165 -3.10 1.14 9.96
CA GLY A 165 -4.33 0.87 10.71
C GLY A 165 -4.15 1.07 12.22
N ILE A 166 -3.04 0.63 12.81
CA ILE A 166 -2.72 0.88 14.23
C ILE A 166 -2.67 2.38 14.52
N ILE A 167 -1.98 3.16 13.68
CA ILE A 167 -1.93 4.62 13.81
C ILE A 167 -3.33 5.21 13.70
N THR A 168 -4.13 4.69 12.79
CA THR A 168 -5.53 5.10 12.60
C THR A 168 -6.38 4.84 13.84
N PHE A 169 -6.19 3.70 14.50
CA PHE A 169 -6.92 3.34 15.73
C PHE A 169 -6.57 4.22 16.92
N MET A 170 -5.44 4.94 16.91
CA MET A 170 -5.11 5.92 17.95
C MET A 170 -6.21 7.00 18.10
N ALA A 171 -7.04 7.21 17.09
CA ALA A 171 -8.21 8.08 17.16
C ALA A 171 -9.20 7.71 18.28
N PHE A 172 -9.27 6.43 18.69
CA PHE A 172 -10.10 6.02 19.84
C PHE A 172 -9.67 6.65 21.17
N TRP A 173 -8.40 7.06 21.30
CA TRP A 173 -7.86 7.64 22.54
C TRP A 173 -7.56 9.13 22.41
N PHE A 174 -7.05 9.56 21.26
CA PHE A 174 -6.59 10.95 21.06
C PHE A 174 -7.57 11.79 20.23
N GLY A 175 -8.59 11.18 19.62
CA GLY A 175 -9.48 11.85 18.67
C GLY A 175 -8.73 12.22 17.39
N ARG A 176 -8.22 13.45 17.31
CA ARG A 176 -7.53 13.97 16.12
C ARG A 176 -6.10 13.44 16.03
N ILE A 177 -5.83 12.65 14.99
CA ILE A 177 -4.52 12.01 14.74
C ILE A 177 -3.85 12.47 13.43
N GLU A 178 -4.31 13.59 12.86
CA GLU A 178 -3.85 14.08 11.56
C GLU A 178 -2.35 14.32 11.50
N VAL A 179 -1.75 14.81 12.58
CA VAL A 179 -0.29 15.02 12.68
C VAL A 179 0.46 13.69 12.53
N PHE A 180 0.05 12.65 13.26
CA PHE A 180 0.66 11.32 13.17
C PHE A 180 0.48 10.70 11.78
N ARG A 181 -0.71 10.85 11.20
CA ARG A 181 -0.98 10.38 9.83
C ARG A 181 -0.14 11.13 8.79
N GLY A 182 -0.02 12.44 8.92
CA GLY A 182 0.77 13.29 8.04
C GLY A 182 2.25 12.91 8.05
N LEU A 183 2.81 12.65 9.23
CA LEU A 183 4.19 12.17 9.36
C LEU A 183 4.42 10.85 8.63
N ILE A 184 3.52 9.88 8.83
CA ILE A 184 3.63 8.56 8.22
C ILE A 184 3.44 8.64 6.70
N LEU A 185 2.45 9.40 6.23
CA LEU A 185 2.25 9.63 4.79
C LEU A 185 3.46 10.32 4.16
N GLY A 186 4.07 11.30 4.83
CA GLY A 186 5.29 11.96 4.35
C GLY A 186 6.48 11.00 4.24
N LEU A 187 6.64 10.10 5.21
CA LEU A 187 7.65 9.04 5.11
C LEU A 187 7.32 8.04 3.98
N THR A 188 6.04 7.75 3.76
CA THR A 188 5.59 6.86 2.69
C THR A 188 5.95 7.39 1.31
N GLU A 189 6.02 8.70 1.09
CA GLU A 189 6.47 9.28 -0.19
C GLU A 189 7.91 8.87 -0.55
N SER A 190 8.73 8.49 0.44
CA SER A 190 10.08 7.98 0.19
C SER A 190 10.11 6.65 -0.58
N LYS A 191 8.96 5.97 -0.74
CA LYS A 191 8.81 4.72 -1.50
C LYS A 191 9.23 4.87 -2.96
N GLN A 192 9.19 6.08 -3.49
CA GLN A 192 9.56 6.41 -4.86
C GLN A 192 11.06 6.34 -5.09
N TYR A 193 11.88 6.20 -4.04
CA TYR A 193 13.33 6.15 -4.13
C TYR A 193 13.89 4.82 -3.60
N PRO A 194 14.92 4.24 -4.24
CA PRO A 194 15.56 3.02 -3.75
C PRO A 194 16.17 3.20 -2.35
N LEU A 195 16.15 2.16 -1.51
CA LEU A 195 16.68 2.26 -0.16
C LEU A 195 18.18 2.59 -0.11
N ASP A 196 18.95 2.22 -1.13
CA ASP A 196 20.41 2.37 -1.16
C ASP A 196 20.88 3.82 -1.08
N ILE A 197 20.04 4.79 -1.46
CA ILE A 197 20.38 6.20 -1.40
C ILE A 197 20.28 6.76 0.02
N PHE A 198 19.59 6.05 0.91
CA PHE A 198 19.34 6.51 2.27
C PHE A 198 20.44 6.03 3.23
N PRO A 199 20.78 6.85 4.26
CA PRO A 199 21.70 6.42 5.30
C PRO A 199 21.13 5.22 6.09
N SER A 200 22.01 4.43 6.71
CA SER A 200 21.65 3.18 7.42
C SER A 200 20.49 3.33 8.41
N LYS A 201 20.45 4.41 9.18
CA LYS A 201 19.35 4.70 10.13
C LYS A 201 18.01 4.88 9.43
N MET A 202 17.98 5.65 8.33
CA MET A 202 16.76 5.88 7.57
C MET A 202 16.29 4.59 6.89
N ARG A 203 17.21 3.77 6.36
CA ARG A 203 16.87 2.43 5.83
C ARG A 203 16.15 1.57 6.88
N MET A 204 16.61 1.56 8.14
CA MET A 204 15.92 0.83 9.21
C MET A 204 14.52 1.37 9.49
N ILE A 205 14.32 2.69 9.48
CA ILE A 205 13.01 3.32 9.68
C ILE A 205 12.06 2.93 8.54
N LEU A 206 12.50 3.07 7.28
CA LEU A 206 11.68 2.75 6.12
C LEU A 206 11.38 1.25 5.98
N THR A 207 12.22 0.38 6.56
CA THR A 207 12.01 -1.08 6.55
C THR A 207 11.17 -1.59 7.73
N TYR A 208 11.39 -1.08 8.94
CA TYR A 208 10.79 -1.67 10.15
C TYR A 208 9.76 -0.79 10.85
N VAL A 209 9.79 0.53 10.64
CA VAL A 209 8.85 1.47 11.26
C VAL A 209 7.70 1.81 10.30
N VAL A 210 8.01 2.10 9.04
CA VAL A 210 6.99 2.39 7.98
C VAL A 210 6.81 1.23 6.98
N PRO A 211 7.49 0.09 7.14
CA PRO A 211 7.75 -0.97 6.14
C PRO A 211 7.61 -0.74 4.62
N ILE A 212 7.77 0.47 4.09
CA ILE A 212 7.65 0.74 2.65
C ILE A 212 8.68 -0.02 1.81
N ALA A 213 9.82 -0.37 2.40
CA ALA A 213 10.86 -1.17 1.75
C ALA A 213 10.32 -2.51 1.22
N PHE A 214 9.38 -3.13 1.93
CA PHE A 214 8.79 -4.40 1.52
C PHE A 214 7.71 -4.22 0.44
N VAL A 215 7.25 -3.00 0.20
CA VAL A 215 6.25 -2.68 -0.84
C VAL A 215 6.94 -2.39 -2.17
N SER A 216 8.03 -1.63 -2.17
CA SER A 216 8.76 -1.24 -3.38
C SER A 216 10.11 -1.94 -3.52
N TYR A 217 11.04 -1.62 -2.62
CA TYR A 217 12.46 -1.95 -2.77
C TYR A 217 12.79 -3.44 -2.84
N TYR A 218 12.42 -4.23 -1.82
CA TYR A 218 12.73 -5.65 -1.79
C TYR A 218 12.13 -6.40 -2.99
N PRO A 219 10.83 -6.22 -3.32
CA PRO A 219 10.26 -6.78 -4.54
C PRO A 219 11.07 -6.45 -5.80
N THR A 220 11.48 -5.18 -5.98
CA THR A 220 12.27 -4.78 -7.15
C THR A 220 13.63 -5.46 -7.21
N VAL A 221 14.41 -5.47 -6.12
CA VAL A 221 15.75 -6.09 -6.14
C VAL A 221 15.71 -7.60 -6.32
N ILE A 222 14.66 -8.26 -5.80
CA ILE A 222 14.40 -9.68 -6.05
C ILE A 222 14.08 -9.89 -7.54
N LEU A 223 13.19 -9.08 -8.09
CA LEU A 223 12.76 -9.18 -9.48
C LEU A 223 13.92 -8.98 -10.46
N LEU A 224 14.83 -8.05 -10.15
CA LEU A 224 16.05 -7.76 -10.90
C LEU A 224 17.23 -8.72 -10.61
N ASP A 225 17.01 -9.80 -9.84
CA ASP A 225 18.04 -10.78 -9.46
C ASP A 225 19.25 -10.18 -8.70
N LYS A 226 19.07 -9.00 -8.09
CA LYS A 226 20.10 -8.33 -7.27
C LYS A 226 20.18 -8.85 -5.83
N MET A 227 19.18 -9.61 -5.38
CA MET A 227 19.11 -10.16 -4.03
C MET A 227 18.60 -11.60 -4.08
N SER A 228 19.37 -12.53 -3.51
CA SER A 228 18.90 -13.88 -3.26
C SER A 228 18.10 -13.92 -1.95
N ILE A 229 16.94 -14.56 -2.00
CA ILE A 229 16.09 -14.74 -0.82
C ILE A 229 16.56 -15.97 -0.07
N SER A 230 17.09 -15.76 1.13
CA SER A 230 17.32 -16.86 2.06
C SER A 230 16.02 -17.26 2.76
N LEU A 231 15.92 -18.52 3.16
CA LEU A 231 14.84 -19.00 4.02
C LEU A 231 14.71 -18.15 5.29
N MET A 232 15.84 -17.71 5.86
CA MET A 232 15.88 -16.85 7.04
C MET A 232 15.23 -15.47 6.81
N PHE A 233 15.43 -14.87 5.63
CA PHE A 233 14.75 -13.62 5.27
C PHE A 233 13.23 -13.83 5.25
N PHE A 234 12.77 -14.90 4.60
CA PHE A 234 11.34 -15.21 4.51
C PHE A 234 10.71 -15.45 5.88
N LEU A 235 11.38 -16.21 6.75
CA LEU A 235 10.91 -16.48 8.12
C LEU A 235 10.82 -15.20 8.95
N LYS A 236 11.80 -14.29 8.83
CA LYS A 236 11.76 -12.98 9.50
C LYS A 236 10.60 -12.12 8.99
N LEU A 237 10.37 -12.08 7.68
CA LEU A 237 9.27 -11.33 7.08
C LEU A 237 7.91 -11.89 7.53
N LEU A 238 7.77 -13.22 7.55
CA LEU A 238 6.56 -13.89 8.01
C LEU A 238 6.30 -13.62 9.50
N ALA A 239 7.32 -13.73 10.34
CA ALA A 239 7.22 -13.39 11.77
C ALA A 239 6.82 -11.92 11.97
N PHE A 240 7.41 -11.00 11.20
CA PHE A 240 7.06 -9.58 11.28
C PHE A 240 5.61 -9.30 10.86
N CYS A 241 5.14 -9.95 9.79
CA CYS A 241 3.73 -9.90 9.36
C CYS A 241 2.79 -10.44 10.46
N PHE A 242 3.14 -11.57 11.07
CA PHE A 242 2.34 -12.17 12.13
C PHE A 242 2.27 -11.30 13.39
N ILE A 243 3.40 -10.74 13.83
CA ILE A 243 3.46 -9.84 15.00
C ILE A 243 2.63 -8.58 14.75
N THR A 244 2.81 -7.94 13.59
CA THR A 244 2.06 -6.72 13.24
C THR A 244 0.56 -6.98 13.11
N PHE A 245 0.17 -8.14 12.58
CA PHE A 245 -1.23 -8.57 12.55
C PHE A 245 -1.84 -8.74 13.95
N ILE A 246 -1.12 -9.41 14.86
CA ILE A 246 -1.58 -9.57 16.25
C ILE A 246 -1.76 -8.20 16.91
N LEU A 247 -0.76 -7.32 16.82
CA LEU A 247 -0.83 -5.98 17.38
C LEU A 247 -2.00 -5.18 16.82
N PHE A 248 -2.21 -5.26 15.50
CA PHE A 248 -3.32 -4.62 14.81
C PHE A 248 -4.68 -5.08 15.36
N ILE A 249 -4.90 -6.38 15.49
CA ILE A 249 -6.16 -6.92 16.05
C ILE A 249 -6.31 -6.56 17.53
N THR A 250 -5.25 -6.67 18.33
CA THR A 250 -5.30 -6.35 19.76
C THR A 250 -5.66 -4.89 19.98
N ILE A 251 -5.00 -3.97 19.27
CA ILE A 251 -5.25 -2.53 19.39
C ILE A 251 -6.65 -2.18 18.90
N TRP A 252 -7.12 -2.80 17.81
CA TRP A 252 -8.51 -2.65 17.37
C TRP A 252 -9.51 -3.00 18.47
N HIS A 253 -9.37 -4.16 19.12
CA HIS A 253 -10.29 -4.58 20.17
C HIS A 253 -10.20 -3.72 21.43
N LEU A 254 -9.01 -3.22 21.77
CA LEU A 254 -8.85 -2.25 22.86
C LEU A 254 -9.54 -0.92 22.53
N GLY A 255 -9.44 -0.46 21.28
CA GLY A 255 -10.06 0.77 20.80
C GLY A 255 -11.58 0.69 20.82
N ILE A 256 -12.16 -0.41 20.32
CA ILE A 256 -13.60 -0.64 20.36
C ILE A 256 -14.17 -0.64 21.78
N LYS A 257 -13.43 -1.15 22.78
CA LYS A 257 -13.87 -1.11 24.18
C LYS A 257 -13.88 0.30 24.77
N ARG A 258 -13.10 1.21 24.20
CA ARG A 258 -12.98 2.61 24.62
C ARG A 258 -13.94 3.53 23.85
N TYR A 259 -14.52 3.03 22.77
CA TYR A 259 -15.41 3.80 21.93
C TYR A 259 -16.67 4.22 22.67
N GLU A 260 -16.91 5.53 22.72
CA GLU A 260 -18.11 6.16 23.26
C GLU A 260 -18.75 6.97 22.13
N SER A 261 -20.05 6.82 21.94
CA SER A 261 -20.76 7.54 20.88
C SER A 261 -20.92 9.01 21.24
N ASN A 262 -20.75 9.88 20.25
CA ASN A 262 -21.06 11.31 20.37
C ASN A 262 -22.59 11.52 20.30
N GLY A 263 -23.30 11.04 21.32
CA GLY A 263 -24.75 11.09 21.42
C GLY A 263 -25.36 10.64 22.75
N GLY A 264 -24.60 9.92 23.59
CA GLY A 264 -25.11 9.32 24.84
C GLY A 264 -25.61 7.89 24.65
#